data_AF-A0A961CBU0-F1
#
_entry.id   AF-A0A961CBU0-F1
#
_cell.length_a   1.000
_cell.length_b   1.000
_cell.length_c   1.000
_cell.angle_alpha   90.00
_cell.angle_beta   90.00
_cell.angle_gamma   90.00
#
_symmetry.space_group_name_H-M   'P 1'
#
loop_
_entity.id
_entity.type
_entity.pdbx_description
1 polymer ?
#
loop_
_entity_poly.entity_id
_entity_poly.type
_entity_poly.pdbx_seq_one_letter_code
_entity_poly.pdbx_strand_id
1 'polypeptide(L)'
;MADVFCNNCGHKNPLGSNFCSSCGAVLETHTPDSTTITFHPTLPSDPIDDDVSVPLDDLPDSGVLVVKRGPKAGSRFPLDHDVTTAGRHPDSDIFLDDVT
;
A
#
# COMPACT_ATOMS: atom_id res chain seq x y z
N MET A 1 -26.15 -10.40 20.46
CA MET A 1 -24.99 -10.16 19.58
C MET A 1 -24.98 -8.68 19.32
N ALA A 2 -23.90 -7.99 19.65
CA ALA A 2 -23.82 -6.56 19.41
C ALA A 2 -23.26 -6.34 17.99
N ASP A 3 -23.74 -5.31 17.32
CA ASP A 3 -23.57 -5.09 15.89
C ASP A 3 -23.04 -3.68 15.63
N VAL A 4 -22.37 -3.47 14.50
CA VAL A 4 -21.90 -2.16 14.03
C VAL A 4 -22.50 -1.86 12.67
N PHE A 5 -22.89 -0.60 12.46
CA PHE A 5 -23.39 -0.14 11.17
C PHE A 5 -22.25 0.48 10.36
N CYS A 6 -22.21 0.16 9.06
CA CYS A 6 -21.23 0.76 8.16
C CYS A 6 -21.59 2.22 7.88
N ASN A 7 -20.69 3.16 8.19
CA ASN A 7 -20.90 4.58 7.92
C ASN A 7 -20.90 4.94 6.41
N ASN A 8 -20.44 4.02 5.55
CA ASN A 8 -20.41 4.24 4.10
C ASN A 8 -21.71 3.78 3.40
N CYS A 9 -22.24 2.59 3.74
CA CYS A 9 -23.40 2.01 3.05
C CYS A 9 -24.60 1.70 3.95
N GLY A 10 -24.48 1.89 5.27
CA GLY A 10 -25.54 1.60 6.25
C GLY A 10 -25.77 0.11 6.55
N HIS A 11 -25.03 -0.81 5.93
CA HIS A 11 -25.20 -2.23 6.19
C HIS A 11 -24.83 -2.59 7.64
N LYS A 12 -25.60 -3.50 8.22
CA LYS A 12 -25.41 -4.01 9.57
C LYS A 12 -24.40 -5.16 9.56
N ASN A 13 -23.30 -5.02 10.28
CA ASN A 13 -22.24 -6.02 10.36
C ASN A 13 -22.07 -6.51 11.81
N PRO A 14 -21.64 -7.76 12.03
CA PRO A 14 -21.29 -8.25 13.36
C PRO A 14 -20.16 -7.43 13.99
N LEU A 15 -20.20 -7.16 15.31
CA LEU A 15 -19.06 -6.53 15.99
C LEU A 15 -17.79 -7.40 15.89
N GLY A 16 -16.66 -6.74 15.66
CA GLY A 16 -15.36 -7.39 15.39
C GLY A 16 -15.10 -7.65 13.91
N SER A 17 -16.04 -7.31 13.02
CA SER A 17 -15.78 -7.32 11.57
C SER A 17 -14.86 -6.15 11.22
N ASN A 18 -13.74 -6.44 10.53
CA ASN A 18 -12.81 -5.41 10.07
C ASN A 18 -13.35 -4.62 8.85
N PHE A 19 -14.17 -5.28 8.02
CA PHE A 19 -14.70 -4.73 6.77
C PHE A 19 -16.20 -5.02 6.65
N CYS A 20 -16.91 -4.16 5.91
CA CYS A 20 -18.31 -4.34 5.61
C CYS A 20 -18.51 -5.46 4.57
N SER A 21 -19.35 -6.45 4.89
CA SER A 21 -19.68 -7.57 4.00
C SER A 21 -20.48 -7.17 2.75
N SER A 22 -21.02 -5.95 2.70
CA SER A 22 -21.85 -5.46 1.60
C SER A 22 -21.10 -4.52 0.65
N CYS A 23 -20.30 -3.59 1.17
CA CYS A 23 -19.60 -2.58 0.34
C CYS A 23 -18.07 -2.62 0.45
N GLY A 24 -17.50 -3.47 1.31
CA GLY A 24 -16.05 -3.58 1.52
C GLY A 24 -15.40 -2.45 2.32
N ALA A 25 -16.15 -1.42 2.73
CA ALA A 25 -15.61 -0.32 3.53
C ALA A 25 -15.15 -0.79 4.91
N VAL A 26 -14.06 -0.21 5.41
CA VAL A 26 -13.54 -0.47 6.76
C VAL A 26 -14.56 -0.09 7.83
N LEU A 27 -14.64 -0.90 8.89
CA LEU A 27 -15.47 -0.64 10.05
C LEU A 27 -14.56 -0.22 11.21
N GLU A 28 -14.98 0.78 11.99
CA GLU A 28 -14.21 1.25 13.15
C GLU A 28 -14.15 0.15 14.22
N THR A 29 -13.02 -0.56 14.30
CA THR A 29 -12.77 -1.55 15.34
C THR A 29 -12.27 -0.85 16.61
N HIS A 30 -13.07 -0.83 17.66
CA HIS A 30 -12.64 -0.49 19.01
C HIS A 30 -11.73 -1.61 19.57
N THR A 31 -10.46 -1.65 19.16
CA THR A 31 -9.42 -2.45 19.82
C THR A 31 -8.14 -1.63 19.94
N PRO A 32 -7.58 -1.46 21.16
CA PRO A 32 -6.41 -0.62 21.41
C PRO A 32 -5.06 -1.20 20.94
N ASP A 33 -5.03 -2.38 20.31
CA ASP A 33 -3.82 -3.00 19.76
C ASP A 33 -3.97 -3.20 18.25
N SER A 34 -3.78 -2.11 17.50
CA SER A 34 -3.71 -2.15 16.04
C SER A 34 -2.26 -2.36 15.60
N THR A 35 -1.85 -3.62 15.45
CA THR A 35 -0.61 -4.00 14.74
C THR A 35 -0.80 -4.09 13.24
N THR A 36 -2.00 -3.76 12.73
CA THR A 36 -2.35 -3.88 11.31
C THR A 36 -2.45 -2.49 10.69
N ILE A 37 -1.44 -2.11 9.90
CA ILE A 37 -1.51 -0.91 9.06
C ILE A 37 -2.54 -1.17 7.96
N THR A 38 -3.61 -0.38 7.96
CA THR A 38 -4.61 -0.36 6.89
C THR A 38 -4.30 0.80 5.95
N PHE A 39 -4.05 0.50 4.67
CA PHE A 39 -3.81 1.52 3.66
C PHE A 39 -5.14 2.12 3.20
N HIS A 40 -5.27 3.44 3.30
CA HIS A 40 -6.35 4.18 2.64
C HIS A 40 -5.91 4.50 1.20
N PRO A 41 -6.76 4.25 0.18
CA PRO A 41 -6.47 4.71 -1.17
C PRO A 41 -6.40 6.24 -1.17
N THR A 42 -5.26 6.78 -1.62
CA THR A 42 -5.02 8.22 -1.67
C THR A 42 -5.86 8.86 -2.77
N LEU A 43 -6.53 9.96 -2.43
CA LEU A 43 -7.22 10.81 -3.39
C LEU A 43 -6.21 11.82 -3.97
N PRO A 44 -6.41 12.31 -5.20
CA PRO A 44 -5.50 13.27 -5.84
C PRO A 44 -5.35 14.62 -5.09
N SER A 45 -6.13 14.84 -4.04
CA SER A 45 -6.14 16.04 -3.19
C SER A 45 -5.45 15.85 -1.83
N ASP A 46 -4.97 14.65 -1.49
CA ASP A 46 -4.24 14.45 -0.24
C ASP A 46 -2.84 15.09 -0.33
N PRO A 47 -2.36 15.79 0.72
CA PRO A 47 -1.02 16.36 0.73
C PRO A 47 0.01 15.22 0.65
N ILE A 48 0.68 15.13 -0.49
CA ILE A 48 1.70 14.13 -0.78
C ILE A 48 2.98 14.56 -0.03
N ASP A 49 3.14 14.15 1.22
CA ASP A 49 4.41 14.29 1.97
C ASP A 49 5.44 13.21 1.53
N ASP A 50 5.50 12.95 0.22
CA ASP A 50 6.28 11.83 -0.35
C ASP A 50 7.25 12.39 -1.40
N ASP A 51 8.25 13.12 -0.89
CA ASP A 51 9.29 13.86 -1.63
C ASP A 51 10.29 12.93 -2.35
N VAL A 52 9.78 12.00 -3.15
CA VAL A 52 10.56 11.45 -4.25
C VAL A 52 9.83 11.79 -5.53
N SER A 53 10.04 13.04 -5.95
CA SER A 53 9.73 13.54 -7.28
C SER A 53 10.75 12.94 -8.24
N VAL A 54 10.31 12.15 -9.23
CA VAL A 54 11.18 11.75 -10.35
C VAL A 54 10.88 12.70 -11.51
N PRO A 55 11.81 13.60 -11.89
CA PRO A 55 11.64 14.43 -13.07
C PRO A 55 11.41 13.54 -14.29
N LEU A 56 10.40 13.84 -15.11
CA LEU A 56 10.12 13.07 -16.32
C LEU A 56 11.31 13.05 -17.29
N ASP A 57 12.14 14.10 -17.28
CA ASP A 57 13.33 14.22 -18.12
C ASP A 57 14.46 13.25 -17.73
N ASP A 58 14.42 12.71 -16.51
CA ASP A 58 15.39 11.71 -15.99
C ASP A 58 14.86 10.27 -16.12
N LEU A 59 13.67 10.07 -16.68
CA LEU A 59 13.16 8.72 -16.92
C LEU A 59 13.80 8.14 -18.18
N PRO A 60 14.29 6.89 -18.15
CA PRO A 60 14.60 6.17 -19.39
C PRO A 60 13.35 6.06 -20.27
N ASP A 61 13.52 5.65 -21.54
CA ASP A 61 12.36 5.30 -22.41
C ASP A 61 11.49 4.19 -21.81
N SER A 62 12.03 3.48 -20.82
CA SER A 62 11.34 2.48 -19.99
C SER A 62 10.84 3.06 -18.65
N GLY A 63 10.23 2.24 -17.80
CA GLY A 63 9.77 2.68 -16.47
C GLY A 63 10.89 2.70 -15.43
N VAL A 64 10.64 3.36 -14.28
CA VAL A 64 11.46 3.23 -13.06
C VAL A 64 10.56 2.90 -11.87
N LEU A 65 10.93 1.90 -11.08
CA LEU A 65 10.34 1.59 -9.79
C LEU A 65 11.13 2.28 -8.68
N VAL A 66 10.44 3.02 -7.81
CA VAL A 66 11.06 3.76 -6.71
C VAL A 66 10.55 3.25 -5.37
N VAL A 67 11.47 2.98 -4.44
CA VAL A 67 11.11 2.63 -3.07
C VAL A 67 10.76 3.90 -2.32
N LYS A 68 9.48 4.07 -1.97
CA LYS A 68 9.02 5.24 -1.20
C LYS A 68 9.29 5.14 0.30
N ARG A 69 9.30 3.92 0.85
CA ARG A 69 9.41 3.70 2.30
C ARG A 69 10.18 2.41 2.63
N GLY A 70 10.84 2.39 3.78
CA GLY A 70 11.64 1.26 4.28
C GLY A 70 13.15 1.55 4.26
N PRO A 71 14.01 0.60 4.67
CA PRO A 71 15.46 0.80 4.75
C PRO A 71 16.11 1.18 3.40
N LYS A 72 15.45 0.83 2.30
CA LYS A 72 15.89 1.14 0.93
C LYS A 72 15.17 2.35 0.31
N ALA A 73 14.48 3.19 1.10
CA ALA A 73 13.77 4.37 0.57
C ALA A 73 14.69 5.27 -0.28
N GLY A 74 14.17 5.78 -1.40
CA GLY A 74 14.92 6.55 -2.40
C GLY A 74 15.63 5.70 -3.46
N SER A 75 15.75 4.38 -3.28
CA SER A 75 16.31 3.49 -4.30
C SER A 75 15.45 3.48 -5.56
N ARG A 76 16.11 3.45 -6.73
CA ARG A 76 15.48 3.47 -8.05
C ARG A 76 15.93 2.24 -8.85
N PHE A 77 14.97 1.54 -9.44
CA PHE A 77 15.20 0.35 -10.25
C PHE A 77 14.60 0.58 -11.64
N PRO A 78 15.43 0.69 -12.70
CA PRO A 78 14.91 0.78 -14.07
C PRO A 78 14.21 -0.53 -14.47
N LEU A 79 13.15 -0.42 -15.27
CA LEU A 79 12.35 -1.53 -15.78
C LEU A 79 12.61 -1.66 -17.28
N ASP A 80 13.85 -1.98 -17.64
CA ASP A 80 14.35 -2.09 -19.01
C ASP A 80 14.16 -3.48 -19.65
N HIS A 81 13.54 -4.41 -18.92
CA HIS A 81 13.21 -5.75 -19.38
C HIS A 81 11.70 -5.93 -19.58
N ASP A 82 11.31 -6.83 -20.49
CA ASP A 82 9.89 -7.19 -20.71
C ASP A 82 9.23 -7.78 -19.45
N VAL A 83 10.01 -8.51 -18.64
CA VAL A 83 9.59 -9.06 -17.36
C VAL A 83 10.68 -8.77 -16.33
N THR A 84 10.31 -8.12 -15.22
CA THR A 84 11.19 -7.87 -14.08
C THR A 84 10.65 -8.58 -12.84
N THR A 85 11.43 -9.48 -12.28
CA THR A 85 11.09 -10.23 -11.07
C THR A 85 11.50 -9.48 -9.81
N ALA A 86 10.63 -9.47 -8.79
CA ALA A 86 10.89 -8.81 -7.52
C ALA A 86 10.62 -9.76 -6.36
N GLY A 87 11.56 -9.85 -5.41
CA GLY A 87 11.40 -10.76 -4.28
C GLY A 87 12.64 -10.92 -3.41
N ARG A 88 12.58 -11.89 -2.50
CA ARG A 88 13.65 -12.26 -1.55
C ARG A 88 14.56 -13.36 -2.08
N HIS A 89 14.36 -13.81 -3.31
CA HIS A 89 15.24 -14.81 -3.91
C HIS A 89 16.49 -14.09 -4.44
N PRO A 90 17.71 -14.63 -4.22
CA PRO A 90 18.94 -14.02 -4.73
C PRO A 90 18.95 -13.85 -6.26
N ASP A 91 18.17 -14.67 -6.96
CA ASP A 91 18.03 -14.59 -8.42
C ASP A 91 16.90 -13.65 -8.89
N SER A 92 16.30 -12.85 -7.99
CA SER A 92 15.31 -11.85 -8.38
C SER A 92 16.01 -10.61 -8.96
N ASP A 93 15.49 -10.07 -10.06
CA ASP A 93 16.04 -8.85 -10.68
C ASP A 93 16.03 -7.67 -9.70
N ILE A 94 14.96 -7.55 -8.91
CA ILE A 94 14.83 -6.61 -7.79
C ILE A 94 14.83 -7.38 -6.47
N PHE A 95 15.99 -7.42 -5.81
CA PHE A 95 16.15 -8.06 -4.52
C PHE A 95 15.70 -7.16 -3.36
N LEU A 96 14.64 -7.59 -2.66
CA LEU A 96 14.05 -6.91 -1.51
C LEU A 96 14.40 -7.69 -0.24
N ASP A 97 15.30 -7.15 0.59
CA ASP A 97 15.89 -7.88 1.72
C ASP A 97 15.11 -7.71 3.04
N ASP A 98 13.82 -7.41 2.98
CA ASP A 98 13.05 -7.16 4.20
C ASP A 98 12.69 -8.50 4.88
N VAL A 99 13.36 -8.79 5.99
CA VAL A 99 13.04 -9.90 6.89
C VAL A 99 12.15 -9.34 7.99
N THR A 100 10.84 -9.57 7.89
CA THR A 100 9.90 -9.37 9.01
C THR A 100 9.90 -10.57 9.95
#